data_AF-A0A845AMG3-F1
#
_entry.id   AF-A0A845AMG3-F1
#
_cell.length_a   1.000
_cell.length_b   1.000
_cell.length_c   1.000
_cell.angle_alpha   90.00
_cell.angle_beta   90.00
_cell.angle_gamma   90.00
#
_symmetry.space_group_name_H-M   'P 1'
#
loop_
_entity.id
_entity.type
_entity.pdbx_description
1 polymer ?
#
loop_
_entity_poly.entity_id
_entity_poly.type
_entity_poly.pdbx_seq_one_letter_code
_entity_poly.pdbx_strand_id
1 'polypeptide(L)'
;MTKQTDIKSDPKCHAVDPDRLAAGQWSHKSNRQIGEGDIHASYSADRIGMGKPVRKPFRFAGGLWVCVGCSGKSAEAYRLSRPTEFAGETFDYGERVRNGRAGRSDPNGFYHGMRIRHSAQDYILTGPAETFFEGEREQLSLF
;
A
#
# COMPACT_ATOMS: atom_id res chain seq x y z
N MET A 1 22.92 -11.21 -4.23
CA MET A 1 21.67 -10.41 -4.13
C MET A 1 20.78 -10.81 -5.28
N THR A 2 19.74 -11.60 -5.02
CA THR A 2 18.84 -12.11 -6.05
C THR A 2 17.81 -11.03 -6.34
N LYS A 3 17.85 -10.47 -7.56
CA LYS A 3 16.83 -9.52 -8.03
C LYS A 3 15.49 -10.26 -8.12
N GLN A 4 14.41 -9.65 -7.65
CA GLN A 4 13.09 -10.26 -7.76
C GLN A 4 12.66 -10.18 -9.23
N THR A 5 12.77 -11.30 -9.95
CA THR A 5 12.24 -11.46 -11.31
C THR A 5 10.72 -11.39 -11.27
N ASP A 6 10.11 -10.71 -12.25
CA ASP A 6 8.66 -10.55 -12.45
C ASP A 6 7.92 -11.90 -12.59
N ILE A 7 7.70 -12.58 -11.47
CA ILE A 7 6.85 -13.75 -11.39
C ILE A 7 5.43 -13.27 -11.10
N LYS A 8 4.57 -13.41 -12.11
CA LYS A 8 3.12 -13.28 -12.01
C LYS A 8 2.65 -14.07 -10.77
N SER A 9 2.18 -13.37 -9.75
CA SER A 9 1.56 -13.96 -8.57
C SER A 9 0.10 -13.54 -8.55
N ASP A 10 -0.78 -14.46 -8.14
CA ASP A 10 -2.20 -14.13 -7.96
C ASP A 10 -2.36 -13.16 -6.78
N PRO A 11 -3.26 -12.16 -6.86
CA PRO A 11 -3.55 -11.27 -5.74
C PRO A 11 -3.90 -12.08 -4.48
N LYS A 12 -3.15 -11.82 -3.39
CA LYS A 12 -3.37 -12.50 -2.11
C LYS A 12 -4.32 -11.70 -1.25
N CYS A 13 -5.11 -12.42 -0.47
CA CYS A 13 -6.00 -11.87 0.55
C CYS A 13 -5.48 -12.24 1.95
N HIS A 14 -5.47 -11.27 2.86
CA HIS A 14 -4.99 -11.43 4.23
C HIS A 14 -6.05 -10.98 5.22
N ALA A 15 -6.41 -11.89 6.13
CA ALA A 15 -7.17 -11.53 7.32
C ALA A 15 -6.24 -10.76 8.27
N VAL A 16 -6.68 -9.60 8.75
CA VAL A 16 -5.95 -8.78 9.73
C VAL A 16 -6.87 -8.35 10.85
N ASP A 17 -6.29 -8.00 12.00
CA ASP A 17 -7.06 -7.43 13.10
C ASP A 17 -7.90 -6.22 12.59
N PRO A 18 -9.23 -6.21 12.82
CA PRO A 18 -10.12 -5.13 12.40
C PRO A 18 -9.64 -3.73 12.82
N ASP A 19 -8.95 -3.62 13.96
CA ASP A 19 -8.46 -2.34 14.47
C ASP A 19 -7.37 -1.73 13.56
N ARG A 20 -6.70 -2.55 12.73
CA ARG A 20 -5.75 -2.07 11.70
C ARG A 20 -6.43 -1.42 10.50
N LEU A 21 -7.69 -1.76 10.24
CA LEU A 21 -8.51 -1.21 9.16
C LEU A 21 -9.40 -0.05 9.62
N ALA A 22 -9.43 0.24 10.93
CA ALA A 22 -10.26 1.28 11.50
C ALA A 22 -10.03 2.65 10.84
N ALA A 23 -11.10 3.27 10.35
CA ALA A 23 -11.06 4.61 9.77
C ALA A 23 -10.81 5.73 10.80
N GLY A 24 -10.83 5.38 12.09
CA GLY A 24 -10.77 6.33 13.20
C GLY A 24 -12.00 7.23 13.28
N GLN A 25 -11.90 8.27 14.11
CA GLN A 25 -12.92 9.30 14.29
C GLN A 25 -12.29 10.69 14.22
N TRP A 26 -13.03 11.64 13.64
CA TRP A 26 -12.59 13.03 13.64
C TRP A 26 -12.73 13.63 15.04
N SER A 27 -11.63 14.13 15.59
CA SER A 27 -11.63 14.82 16.88
C SER A 27 -11.61 16.33 16.67
N HIS A 28 -12.74 17.00 16.94
CA HIS A 28 -12.80 18.48 16.91
C HIS A 28 -11.86 19.14 17.91
N LYS A 29 -11.59 18.48 19.05
CA LYS A 29 -10.67 19.00 20.09
C LYS A 29 -9.22 19.06 19.62
N SER A 30 -8.77 18.06 18.87
CA SER A 30 -7.38 17.97 18.39
C SER A 30 -7.22 18.32 16.91
N ASN A 31 -8.32 18.67 16.24
CA ASN A 31 -8.42 18.99 14.83
C ASN A 31 -7.71 17.96 13.92
N ARG A 32 -7.88 16.67 14.25
CA ARG A 32 -7.28 15.54 13.53
C ARG A 32 -8.10 14.28 13.68
N GLN A 33 -7.86 13.32 12.80
CA GLN A 33 -8.35 11.95 12.94
C GLN A 33 -7.62 11.26 14.11
N ILE A 34 -8.35 10.51 14.92
CA ILE A 34 -7.84 9.72 16.04
C ILE A 34 -8.33 8.28 15.95
N GLY A 35 -7.52 7.33 16.42
CA GLY A 35 -7.88 5.91 16.41
C GLY A 35 -7.90 5.26 15.03
N GLU A 36 -7.20 5.84 14.05
CA GLU A 36 -6.99 5.16 12.77
C GLU A 36 -6.08 3.95 12.95
N GLY A 37 -6.46 2.85 12.31
CA GLY A 37 -5.59 1.70 12.12
C GLY A 37 -4.43 2.04 11.18
N ASP A 38 -3.31 1.33 11.33
CA ASP A 38 -2.09 1.62 10.57
C ASP A 38 -2.26 1.40 9.05
N ILE A 39 -3.07 0.43 8.63
CA ILE A 39 -3.37 0.19 7.22
C ILE A 39 -4.20 1.35 6.66
N HIS A 40 -5.26 1.76 7.37
CA HIS A 40 -6.09 2.89 6.96
C HIS A 40 -5.28 4.20 6.89
N ALA A 41 -4.53 4.50 7.95
CA ALA A 41 -3.70 5.70 8.04
C ALA A 41 -2.61 5.77 6.96
N SER A 42 -2.23 4.63 6.37
CA SER A 42 -1.26 4.56 5.27
C SER A 42 -1.83 4.92 3.89
N TYR A 43 -3.17 5.03 3.74
CA TYR A 43 -3.83 5.30 2.46
C TYR A 43 -3.17 6.48 1.74
N SER A 44 -2.73 6.31 0.48
CA SER A 44 -1.90 7.31 -0.21
C SER A 44 -2.19 7.49 -1.70
N ALA A 45 -3.28 6.95 -2.24
CA ALA A 45 -3.60 7.13 -3.67
C ALA A 45 -3.73 8.61 -4.07
N ASP A 46 -4.30 9.45 -3.21
CA ASP A 46 -4.36 10.90 -3.38
C ASP A 46 -2.96 11.51 -3.47
N ARG A 47 -2.04 11.11 -2.58
CA ARG A 47 -0.68 11.65 -2.53
C ARG A 47 0.15 11.22 -3.73
N ILE A 48 0.01 9.96 -4.12
CA ILE A 48 0.67 9.40 -5.31
C ILE A 48 0.20 10.14 -6.57
N GLY A 49 -1.11 10.35 -6.73
CA GLY A 49 -1.67 11.11 -7.86
C GLY A 49 -1.17 12.56 -7.94
N MET A 50 -0.81 13.15 -6.80
CA MET A 50 -0.25 14.50 -6.72
C MET A 50 1.29 14.55 -6.75
N GLY A 51 1.98 13.41 -6.90
CA GLY A 51 3.45 13.34 -6.80
C GLY A 51 4.01 13.72 -5.42
N LYS A 52 3.19 13.62 -4.37
CA LYS A 52 3.60 13.93 -2.99
C LYS A 52 4.19 12.69 -2.31
N PRO A 53 5.07 12.86 -1.30
CA PRO A 53 5.51 11.75 -0.46
C PRO A 53 4.31 11.01 0.15
N VAL A 54 4.35 9.68 0.18
CA VAL A 54 3.27 8.85 0.74
C VAL A 54 3.17 9.02 2.25
N ARG A 55 2.00 8.68 2.82
CA ARG A 55 1.83 8.61 4.28
C ARG A 55 2.70 7.49 4.86
N LYS A 56 2.78 7.39 6.19
CA LYS A 56 3.58 6.38 6.88
C LYS A 56 3.16 4.97 6.42
N PRO A 57 4.07 4.19 5.80
CA PRO A 57 3.79 2.80 5.43
C PRO A 57 3.52 1.94 6.66
N PHE A 58 2.70 0.92 6.50
CA PHE A 58 2.47 -0.09 7.53
C PHE A 58 3.42 -1.28 7.35
N ARG A 59 3.57 -2.07 8.42
CA ARG A 59 4.37 -3.31 8.40
C ARG A 59 3.44 -4.52 8.32
N PHE A 60 3.79 -5.47 7.46
CA PHE A 60 3.09 -6.75 7.37
C PHE A 60 4.03 -7.81 6.77
N ALA A 61 4.05 -9.01 7.36
CA ALA A 61 4.90 -10.12 6.94
C ALA A 61 6.38 -9.73 6.70
N GLY A 62 6.95 -8.89 7.58
CA GLY A 62 8.33 -8.40 7.46
C GLY A 62 8.58 -7.34 6.37
N GLY A 63 7.56 -6.99 5.57
CA GLY A 63 7.63 -5.95 4.54
C GLY A 63 7.03 -4.61 4.96
N LEU A 64 7.34 -3.57 4.18
CA LEU A 64 6.64 -2.28 4.21
C LEU A 64 5.59 -2.24 3.11
N TRP A 65 4.44 -1.64 3.41
CA TRP A 65 3.28 -1.62 2.53
C TRP A 65 2.60 -0.26 2.59
N VAL A 66 1.95 0.13 1.50
CA VAL A 66 1.12 1.34 1.45
C VAL A 66 -0.25 1.03 0.87
N CYS A 67 -1.28 1.50 1.56
CA CYS A 67 -2.65 1.38 1.12
C CYS A 67 -2.92 2.35 -0.06
N VAL A 68 -3.61 1.86 -1.08
CA VAL A 68 -4.02 2.62 -2.27
C VAL A 68 -5.53 2.53 -2.54
N GLY A 69 -6.25 1.67 -1.81
CA GLY A 69 -7.70 1.54 -1.89
C GLY A 69 -8.26 1.15 -0.53
N CYS A 70 -9.37 1.76 -0.12
CA CYS A 70 -10.11 1.37 1.07
C CYS A 70 -11.56 1.10 0.67
N SER A 71 -12.09 -0.03 1.11
CA SER A 71 -13.53 -0.30 1.20
C SER A 71 -13.85 -0.52 2.69
N GLY A 72 -15.08 -0.31 3.14
CA GLY A 72 -15.39 -0.24 4.58
C GLY A 72 -14.86 -1.39 5.47
N LYS A 73 -14.59 -2.57 4.89
CA LYS A 73 -14.04 -3.74 5.60
C LYS A 73 -12.76 -4.30 4.97
N SER A 74 -12.17 -3.60 4.02
CA SER A 74 -10.94 -4.06 3.37
C SER A 74 -10.08 -2.93 2.83
N ALA A 75 -8.80 -3.20 2.64
CA ALA A 75 -7.86 -2.29 2.01
C ALA A 75 -7.07 -3.01 0.93
N GLU A 76 -6.77 -2.33 -0.16
CA GLU A 76 -5.82 -2.77 -1.17
C GLU A 76 -4.49 -2.05 -0.93
N ALA A 77 -3.39 -2.81 -0.90
CA ALA A 77 -2.07 -2.25 -0.67
C ALA A 77 -1.01 -2.87 -1.58
N TYR A 78 0.04 -2.09 -1.83
CA TYR A 78 1.22 -2.51 -2.56
C TYR A 78 2.41 -2.59 -1.61
N ARG A 79 3.30 -3.55 -1.87
CA ARG A 79 4.57 -3.67 -1.15
C ARG A 79 5.52 -2.57 -1.61
N LEU A 80 6.33 -2.05 -0.68
CA LEU A 80 7.42 -1.13 -0.97
C LEU A 80 8.72 -1.92 -1.10
N SER A 81 9.32 -1.88 -2.29
CA SER A 81 10.67 -2.42 -2.55
C SER A 81 11.66 -1.28 -2.71
N ARG A 82 12.92 -1.52 -2.36
CA ARG A 82 13.98 -0.54 -2.68
C ARG A 82 14.23 -0.54 -4.20
N PRO A 83 14.65 0.59 -4.80
CA PRO A 83 15.01 0.63 -6.22
C PRO A 83 16.05 -0.43 -6.61
N THR A 84 16.97 -0.79 -5.71
CA THR A 84 17.99 -1.82 -5.94
C THR A 84 17.45 -3.26 -5.96
N GLU A 85 16.24 -3.49 -5.44
CA GLU A 85 15.60 -4.81 -5.32
C GLU A 85 14.58 -5.05 -6.45
N PHE A 86 14.13 -3.99 -7.11
CA PHE A 86 13.15 -4.04 -8.19
C PHE A 86 13.84 -4.25 -9.54
N ALA A 87 13.41 -5.25 -10.29
CA ALA A 87 13.83 -5.48 -11.66
C ALA A 87 12.63 -5.22 -12.58
N GLY A 88 12.59 -4.06 -13.22
CA GLY A 88 11.50 -3.68 -14.11
C GLY A 88 11.57 -2.21 -14.51
N GLU A 89 10.69 -1.81 -15.41
CA GLU A 89 10.51 -0.40 -15.75
C GLU A 89 9.82 0.36 -14.61
N THR A 90 10.22 1.61 -14.43
CA THR A 90 9.69 2.44 -13.35
C THR A 90 9.05 3.69 -13.91
N PHE A 91 7.96 4.13 -13.27
CA PHE A 91 7.13 5.23 -13.75
C PHE A 91 6.75 6.17 -12.60
N ASP A 92 6.42 7.41 -12.91
CA ASP A 92 5.60 8.25 -12.05
C ASP A 92 4.11 8.08 -12.41
N TYR A 93 3.22 8.68 -11.60
CA TYR A 93 1.78 8.59 -11.85
C TYR A 93 1.36 9.20 -13.20
N GLY A 94 1.97 10.32 -13.60
CA GLY A 94 1.64 11.00 -14.84
C GLY A 94 2.08 10.24 -16.09
N GLU A 95 3.23 9.57 -16.05
CA GLU A 95 3.69 8.61 -17.07
C GLU A 95 2.73 7.41 -17.15
N ARG A 96 2.34 6.86 -15.99
CA ARG A 96 1.42 5.71 -15.93
C ARG A 96 0.05 6.03 -16.50
N VAL A 97 -0.51 7.21 -16.19
CA VAL A 97 -1.79 7.67 -16.74
C VAL A 97 -1.71 7.93 -18.25
N ARG A 98 -0.60 8.51 -18.75
CA ARG A 98 -0.38 8.72 -20.19
C ARG A 98 -0.35 7.40 -20.97
N ASN A 99 0.14 6.33 -20.35
CA ASN A 99 0.11 4.98 -20.91
C ASN A 99 -1.28 4.29 -20.82
N GLY A 100 -2.28 5.00 -20.29
CA GLY A 100 -3.70 4.71 -20.45
C GLY A 100 -4.10 3.27 -20.16
N ARG A 101 -4.61 2.59 -21.21
CA ARG A 101 -5.11 1.21 -21.13
C ARG A 101 -4.02 0.22 -20.73
N ALA A 102 -2.79 0.38 -21.22
CA ALA A 102 -1.69 -0.52 -20.91
C ALA A 102 -1.39 -0.54 -19.40
N GLY A 103 -1.39 0.64 -18.75
CA GLY A 103 -1.19 0.72 -17.31
C GLY A 103 -2.32 0.11 -16.48
N ARG A 104 -3.57 0.15 -16.98
CA ARG A 104 -4.74 -0.46 -16.32
C ARG A 104 -4.87 -1.96 -16.56
N SER A 105 -4.24 -2.48 -17.62
CA SER A 105 -4.25 -3.90 -17.98
C SER A 105 -3.02 -4.66 -17.48
N ASP A 106 -2.14 -4.00 -16.72
CA ASP A 106 -0.97 -4.64 -16.13
C ASP A 106 -1.41 -5.73 -15.12
N PRO A 107 -0.93 -6.97 -15.26
CA PRO A 107 -1.29 -8.07 -14.35
C PRO A 107 -0.81 -7.83 -12.92
N ASN A 108 0.24 -7.04 -12.73
CA ASN A 108 0.73 -6.65 -11.40
C ASN A 108 -0.02 -5.40 -10.87
N GLY A 109 -0.97 -4.87 -11.64
CA GLY A 109 -1.86 -3.79 -11.25
C GLY A 109 -1.34 -2.39 -11.58
N PHE A 110 -2.23 -1.40 -11.44
CA PHE A 110 -2.00 -0.05 -11.93
C PHE A 110 -0.77 0.64 -11.31
N TYR A 111 -0.49 0.37 -10.03
CA TYR A 111 0.60 1.02 -9.30
C TYR A 111 1.93 0.27 -9.37
N HIS A 112 1.99 -0.94 -9.93
CA HIS A 112 3.25 -1.68 -10.03
C HIS A 112 4.31 -0.91 -10.85
N GLY A 113 5.55 -0.91 -10.36
CA GLY A 113 6.66 -0.14 -10.94
C GLY A 113 6.62 1.35 -10.63
N MET A 114 5.65 1.84 -9.85
CA MET A 114 5.55 3.27 -9.58
C MET A 114 6.56 3.73 -8.52
N ARG A 115 7.29 4.79 -8.85
CA ARG A 115 8.24 5.48 -7.97
C ARG A 115 7.47 6.34 -6.98
N ILE A 116 7.75 6.15 -5.70
CA ILE A 116 7.16 6.92 -4.60
C ILE A 116 8.25 7.31 -3.60
N ARG A 117 7.97 8.31 -2.76
CA ARG A 117 8.91 8.79 -1.75
C ARG A 117 8.31 8.70 -0.34
N HIS A 118 9.10 8.24 0.62
CA HIS A 118 8.77 8.25 2.03
C HIS A 118 10.02 8.55 2.87
N SER A 119 9.94 9.52 3.79
CA SER A 119 11.06 9.91 4.67
C SER A 119 12.40 10.12 3.93
N ALA A 120 12.36 10.91 2.86
CA ALA A 120 13.49 11.20 1.97
C ALA A 120 14.10 10.00 1.21
N GLN A 121 13.49 8.82 1.28
CA GLN A 121 13.91 7.63 0.54
C GLN A 121 12.93 7.32 -0.58
N ASP A 122 13.46 6.89 -1.71
CA ASP A 122 12.68 6.42 -2.85
C ASP A 122 12.38 4.92 -2.71
N TYR A 123 11.17 4.56 -3.09
CA TYR A 123 10.68 3.20 -3.12
C TYR A 123 9.95 2.95 -4.44
N ILE A 124 9.83 1.68 -4.79
CA ILE A 124 9.00 1.21 -5.89
C ILE A 124 7.82 0.43 -5.33
N LEU A 125 6.61 0.75 -5.81
CA LEU A 125 5.42 -0.05 -5.53
C LEU A 125 5.50 -1.36 -6.32
N THR A 126 5.52 -2.48 -5.62
CA THR A 126 5.66 -3.81 -6.21
C THR A 126 4.34 -4.56 -6.03
N GLY A 127 3.65 -4.76 -7.16
CA GLY A 127 2.45 -5.56 -7.24
C GLY A 127 2.67 -7.08 -7.35
N PRO A 128 1.59 -7.88 -7.43
CA PRO A 128 0.19 -7.44 -7.48
C PRO A 128 -0.25 -6.73 -6.20
N ALA A 129 -1.33 -5.93 -6.29
CA ALA A 129 -2.00 -5.43 -5.09
C ALA A 129 -2.46 -6.62 -4.24
N GLU A 130 -2.29 -6.53 -2.93
CA GLU A 130 -2.83 -7.51 -1.99
C GLU A 130 -3.96 -6.88 -1.18
N THR A 131 -4.98 -7.70 -0.89
CA THR A 131 -6.18 -7.29 -0.17
C THR A 131 -6.07 -7.66 1.30
N PHE A 132 -6.27 -6.69 2.17
CA PHE A 132 -6.33 -6.85 3.62
C PHE A 132 -7.79 -6.73 4.04
N PHE A 133 -8.36 -7.71 4.72
CA PHE A 133 -9.75 -7.71 5.14
C PHE A 133 -9.87 -8.00 6.64
N GLU A 134 -11.01 -7.61 7.23
CA GLU A 134 -11.29 -7.86 8.65
C GLU A 134 -11.25 -9.37 8.95
N GLY A 135 -10.29 -9.77 9.77
CA GLY A 135 -10.19 -11.09 10.36
C GLY A 135 -10.74 -11.12 11.78
N GLU A 136 -10.38 -12.17 12.52
CA GLU A 136 -10.62 -12.22 13.96
C GLU A 136 -9.64 -11.27 14.67
N ARG A 137 -10.11 -10.66 15.76
CA ARG A 137 -9.25 -9.85 16.63
C ARG A 137 -8.20 -10.76 17.24
N GLU A 138 -6.92 -10.36 17.17
CA GLU A 138 -5.89 -11.10 17.89
C GLU A 138 -6.16 -10.96 19.39
N GLN A 139 -6.69 -12.02 20.00
CA GLN A 139 -6.78 -12.10 21.43
C GLN A 139 -5.36 -12.40 21.93
N LEU A 140 -4.65 -11.36 22.38
CA LEU A 140 -3.37 -11.54 23.06
C LEU A 140 -3.61 -12.52 24.22
N SER A 141 -3.09 -13.74 24.07
CA SER A 141 -3.19 -14.74 25.11
C SER A 141 -2.40 -14.22 26.31
N LEU A 142 -3.09 -14.00 27.42
CA LEU A 142 -2.47 -13.70 28.72
C LEU A 142 -1.78 -14.99 29.21
N PHE A 143 -0.61 -15.29 28.65
CA PHE A 143 0.29 -16.33 29.14
C PHE A 143 1.70 -15.74 29.28
#